data_AF-A0A8T3WCX2-F1
#
_entry.id   AF-A0A8T3WCX2-F1
#
_cell.length_a   1.000
_cell.length_b   1.000
_cell.length_c   1.000
_cell.angle_alpha   90.00
_cell.angle_beta   90.00
_cell.angle_gamma   90.00
#
_symmetry.space_group_name_H-M   'P 1'
#
loop_
_entity.id
_entity.type
_entity.pdbx_description
1 polymer ?
#
loop_
_entity_poly.entity_id
_entity_poly.type
_entity_poly.pdbx_seq_one_letter_code
_entity_poly.pdbx_strand_id
1 'polypeptide(L)'
;MTKKNSKRGKKARASGVRFELKVRQNLESMGWIVSKWMNTVDKDKTNILRLMPAKRKYNPFFKVLGIGTGFPDFVAFKKVKKFVDADGTENDVGYEVIGIEVKANGYLDKIEKDMCSWLLENKIFSRILIAKKSKERGKIDYVDFGKKYKL
;
A
#
# COMPACT_ATOMS: atom_id res chain seq x y z
N MET A 1 -0.56 6.86 -29.68
CA MET A 1 -0.60 7.88 -28.60
C MET A 1 -0.07 9.20 -29.13
N THR A 2 -0.83 10.29 -29.05
CA THR A 2 -0.33 11.63 -29.41
C THR A 2 0.81 12.07 -28.47
N LYS A 3 1.81 12.80 -29.00
CA LYS A 3 2.97 13.30 -28.22
C LYS A 3 2.56 14.00 -26.91
N LYS A 4 1.41 14.70 -26.90
CA LYS A 4 0.83 15.40 -25.73
C LYS A 4 0.44 14.43 -24.60
N ASN A 5 -0.21 13.31 -24.93
CA ASN A 5 -0.63 12.30 -23.95
C ASN A 5 0.57 11.56 -23.33
N SER A 6 1.61 11.30 -24.12
CA SER A 6 2.87 10.72 -23.61
C SER A 6 3.56 11.64 -22.59
N LYS A 7 3.68 12.94 -22.90
CA LYS A 7 4.24 13.94 -21.95
C LYS A 7 3.42 14.02 -20.65
N ARG A 8 2.09 14.03 -20.75
CA ARG A 8 1.19 14.04 -19.58
C ARG A 8 1.39 12.80 -18.70
N GLY A 9 1.46 11.62 -19.31
CA GLY A 9 1.71 10.37 -18.58
C GLY A 9 3.05 10.35 -17.85
N LYS A 10 4.13 10.82 -18.49
CA LYS A 10 5.44 10.95 -17.85
C LYS A 10 5.39 11.87 -16.61
N LYS A 11 4.76 13.04 -16.74
CA LYS A 11 4.60 13.98 -15.62
C LYS A 11 3.77 13.39 -14.48
N ALA A 12 2.67 12.68 -14.80
CA ALA A 12 1.82 12.04 -13.81
C ALA A 12 2.58 10.97 -13.01
N ARG A 13 3.31 10.08 -13.69
CA ARG A 13 4.15 9.06 -13.03
C ARG A 13 5.21 9.69 -12.13
N ALA A 14 5.93 10.69 -12.62
CA ALA A 14 6.94 11.39 -11.82
C ALA A 14 6.31 12.07 -10.58
N SER A 15 5.11 12.64 -10.71
CA SER A 15 4.38 13.18 -9.57
C SER A 15 3.91 12.11 -8.58
N GLY A 16 3.54 10.92 -9.07
CA GLY A 16 3.18 9.78 -8.24
C GLY A 16 4.36 9.31 -7.39
N VAL A 17 5.51 9.06 -8.02
CA VAL A 17 6.74 8.65 -7.34
C VAL A 17 7.17 9.67 -6.27
N ARG A 18 7.11 10.97 -6.58
CA ARG A 18 7.41 12.01 -5.58
C ARG A 18 6.42 12.02 -4.42
N PHE A 19 5.14 11.75 -4.68
CA PHE A 19 4.13 11.70 -3.62
C PHE A 19 4.31 10.46 -2.74
N GLU A 20 4.59 9.30 -3.34
CA GLU A 20 4.93 8.06 -2.63
C GLU A 20 6.17 8.24 -1.73
N LEU A 21 7.25 8.85 -2.24
CA LEU A 21 8.44 9.17 -1.43
C LEU A 21 8.08 10.08 -0.24
N LYS A 22 7.23 11.08 -0.46
CA LYS A 22 6.78 11.99 0.59
C LYS A 22 5.96 11.27 1.66
N VAL A 23 5.10 10.33 1.27
CA VAL A 23 4.33 9.50 2.22
C VAL A 23 5.26 8.68 3.08
N ARG A 24 6.27 8.01 2.49
CA ARG A 24 7.29 7.28 3.24
C ARG A 24 7.97 8.18 4.27
N GLN A 25 8.52 9.31 3.83
CA GLN A 25 9.23 10.25 4.72
C GLN A 25 8.34 10.75 5.86
N ASN A 26 7.06 11.00 5.57
CA ASN A 26 6.11 11.44 6.59
C ASN A 26 5.81 10.33 7.61
N LEU A 27 5.59 9.08 7.18
CA LEU A 27 5.42 7.93 8.08
C LEU A 27 6.65 7.70 8.97
N GLU A 28 7.85 7.74 8.37
CA GLU A 28 9.13 7.62 9.08
C GLU A 28 9.28 8.73 10.14
N SER A 29 8.92 9.98 9.80
CA SER A 29 8.93 11.09 10.77
C SER A 29 7.94 10.91 11.93
N MET A 30 6.89 10.10 11.74
CA MET A 30 5.93 9.73 12.78
C MET A 30 6.35 8.49 13.59
N GLY A 31 7.58 7.99 13.38
CA GLY A 31 8.15 6.87 14.11
C GLY A 31 7.79 5.50 13.55
N TRP A 32 7.25 5.42 12.33
CA TRP A 32 7.02 4.15 11.65
C TRP A 32 8.28 3.67 10.93
N ILE A 33 8.55 2.37 11.01
CA ILE A 33 9.51 1.72 10.11
C ILE A 33 8.73 1.34 8.84
N VAL A 34 9.24 1.74 7.67
CA VAL A 34 8.51 1.62 6.41
C VAL A 34 9.31 0.83 5.39
N SER A 35 8.69 -0.15 4.74
CA SER A 35 9.28 -0.89 3.62
C SER A 35 8.32 -1.00 2.45
N LYS A 36 8.85 -1.17 1.23
CA LYS A 36 8.01 -1.54 0.08
C LYS A 36 7.49 -2.95 0.33
N TRP A 37 6.18 -3.13 0.19
CA TRP A 37 5.60 -4.45 0.26
C TRP A 37 5.78 -5.16 -1.09
N MET A 38 6.26 -6.40 -1.02
CA MET A 38 6.72 -7.16 -2.18
C MET A 38 5.78 -8.32 -2.55
N ASN A 39 4.63 -8.40 -1.88
CA ASN A 39 3.60 -9.40 -2.14
C ASN A 39 2.34 -8.73 -2.70
N THR A 40 1.44 -9.50 -3.28
CA THR A 40 0.14 -9.06 -3.80
C THR A 40 -0.91 -10.11 -3.48
N VAL A 41 -2.18 -9.80 -3.68
CA VAL A 41 -3.27 -10.76 -3.58
C VAL A 41 -3.74 -11.08 -4.99
N ASP A 42 -3.63 -12.33 -5.40
CA ASP A 42 -4.02 -12.80 -6.73
C ASP A 42 -4.67 -14.18 -6.61
N LYS A 43 -5.40 -14.57 -7.65
CA LYS A 43 -5.94 -15.93 -7.76
C LYS A 43 -4.80 -16.89 -8.09
N ASP A 44 -4.72 -17.96 -7.32
CA ASP A 44 -3.81 -19.05 -7.63
C ASP A 44 -4.35 -19.95 -8.76
N LYS A 45 -3.63 -21.05 -9.06
CA LYS A 45 -4.03 -22.00 -10.11
C LYS A 45 -5.40 -22.66 -9.86
N THR A 46 -5.91 -22.60 -8.63
CA THR A 46 -7.21 -23.14 -8.21
C THR A 46 -8.31 -22.08 -8.17
N ASN A 47 -8.03 -20.86 -8.65
CA ASN A 47 -8.90 -19.68 -8.58
C ASN A 47 -9.21 -19.17 -7.17
N ILE A 48 -8.43 -19.57 -6.17
CA ILE A 48 -8.56 -19.10 -4.78
C ILE A 48 -7.63 -17.90 -4.58
N LEU A 49 -8.13 -16.83 -3.95
CA LEU A 49 -7.32 -15.66 -3.61
C LEU A 49 -6.29 -16.02 -2.54
N ARG A 50 -5.02 -15.72 -2.81
CA ARG A 50 -3.91 -15.94 -1.89
C ARG A 50 -2.92 -14.79 -1.94
N LEU A 51 -2.16 -14.64 -0.85
CA LEU A 51 -0.98 -13.79 -0.83
C LEU A 51 0.13 -14.45 -1.67
N MET A 52 0.60 -13.77 -2.71
CA MET A 52 1.60 -14.26 -3.64
C MET A 52 2.73 -13.23 -3.81
N PRO A 53 3.97 -13.66 -4.14
CA PRO A 53 5.03 -12.72 -4.50
C PRO A 53 4.63 -11.85 -5.71
N ALA A 54 4.97 -10.56 -5.66
CA ALA A 54 4.72 -9.65 -6.77
C ALA A 54 5.48 -10.10 -8.03
N LYS A 55 4.75 -10.30 -9.13
CA LYS A 55 5.34 -10.73 -10.41
C LYS A 55 6.31 -9.67 -10.92
N ARG A 56 7.53 -10.08 -11.28
CA ARG A 56 8.52 -9.20 -11.93
C ARG A 56 7.95 -8.65 -13.24
N LYS A 57 8.24 -7.38 -13.53
CA LYS A 57 7.74 -6.72 -14.74
C LYS A 57 8.85 -6.58 -15.75
N TYR A 58 8.71 -7.24 -16.89
CA TYR A 58 9.67 -7.11 -17.99
C TYR A 58 9.60 -5.71 -18.59
N ASN A 59 10.75 -5.05 -18.70
CA ASN A 59 10.90 -3.78 -19.39
C ASN A 59 11.47 -4.02 -20.80
N PRO A 60 10.66 -3.94 -21.86
CA PRO A 60 11.10 -4.28 -23.22
C PRO A 60 12.13 -3.30 -23.80
N PHE A 61 12.18 -2.06 -23.32
CA PHE A 61 13.11 -1.05 -23.82
C PHE A 61 14.55 -1.32 -23.38
N PHE A 62 14.72 -1.77 -22.13
CA PHE A 62 16.03 -2.07 -21.55
C PHE A 62 16.33 -3.57 -21.50
N LYS A 63 15.38 -4.42 -21.93
CA LYS A 63 15.45 -5.89 -21.89
C LYS A 63 15.80 -6.45 -20.50
N VAL A 64 15.30 -5.82 -19.44
CA VAL A 64 15.54 -6.23 -18.04
C VAL A 64 14.24 -6.56 -17.32
N LEU A 65 14.30 -7.52 -16.38
CA LEU A 65 13.22 -7.79 -15.44
C LEU A 65 13.29 -6.79 -14.28
N GLY A 66 12.38 -5.82 -14.29
CA GLY A 66 12.18 -4.92 -13.17
C GLY A 66 11.51 -5.63 -12.00
N ILE A 67 11.82 -5.15 -10.80
CA ILE A 67 11.14 -5.56 -9.57
C ILE A 67 9.64 -5.25 -9.71
N GLY A 68 8.79 -6.25 -9.47
CA GLY A 68 7.35 -6.07 -9.41
C GLY A 68 6.98 -5.28 -8.16
N THR A 69 6.04 -4.34 -8.27
CA THR A 69 5.50 -3.64 -7.09
C THR A 69 4.38 -4.48 -6.49
N GLY A 70 4.47 -4.77 -5.19
CA GLY A 70 3.39 -5.43 -4.46
C GLY A 70 2.19 -4.52 -4.23
N PHE A 71 1.20 -5.05 -3.51
CA PHE A 71 0.04 -4.34 -3.01
C PHE A 71 -0.21 -4.73 -1.55
N PRO A 72 -0.35 -3.77 -0.62
CA PRO A 72 -0.36 -2.31 -0.83
C PRO A 72 1.04 -1.74 -1.14
N ASP A 73 1.16 -0.44 -1.43
CA ASP A 73 2.46 0.19 -1.75
C ASP A 73 3.54 0.02 -0.68
N PHE A 74 3.17 0.13 0.59
CA PHE A 74 4.08 -0.06 1.73
C PHE A 74 3.50 -0.96 2.80
N VAL A 75 4.39 -1.60 3.54
CA VAL A 75 4.14 -2.06 4.90
C VAL A 75 4.82 -1.08 5.86
N ALA A 76 4.11 -0.69 6.91
CA ALA A 76 4.64 0.13 7.98
C ALA A 76 4.40 -0.57 9.33
N PHE A 77 5.39 -0.56 10.21
CA PHE A 77 5.27 -1.14 11.54
C PHE A 77 5.91 -0.28 12.62
N LYS A 78 5.33 -0.31 13.82
CA LYS A 78 5.90 0.36 15.00
C LYS A 78 5.64 -0.44 16.27
N LYS A 79 6.51 -0.27 17.26
CA LYS A 79 6.31 -0.83 18.60
C LYS A 79 5.12 -0.16 19.29
N VAL A 80 4.25 -0.96 19.91
CA VAL A 80 3.10 -0.49 20.69
C VAL A 80 3.12 -1.08 22.10
N LYS A 81 2.56 -0.34 23.06
CA LYS A 81 2.32 -0.82 24.42
C LYS A 81 0.95 -1.48 24.43
N LYS A 82 0.86 -2.69 25.00
CA LYS A 82 -0.33 -3.55 25.01
C LYS A 82 -0.75 -3.98 23.60
N PHE A 83 -0.58 -5.25 23.30
CA PHE A 83 -0.90 -5.85 22.02
C PHE A 83 -1.63 -7.18 22.24
N VAL A 84 -2.63 -7.46 21.41
CA VAL A 84 -3.34 -8.74 21.41
C VAL A 84 -2.83 -9.54 20.23
N ASP A 85 -2.23 -10.69 20.49
CA ASP A 85 -1.76 -11.61 19.46
C ASP A 85 -2.93 -12.23 18.69
N ALA A 86 -2.61 -12.87 17.56
CA ALA A 86 -3.61 -13.50 16.70
C ALA A 86 -4.44 -14.59 17.41
N ASP A 87 -3.88 -15.21 18.45
CA ASP A 87 -4.52 -16.22 19.30
C ASP A 87 -5.33 -15.63 20.47
N GLY A 88 -5.35 -14.30 20.60
CA GLY A 88 -6.06 -13.59 21.67
C GLY A 88 -5.21 -13.30 22.90
N THR A 89 -3.92 -13.65 22.91
CA THR A 89 -3.03 -13.41 24.06
C THR A 89 -2.70 -11.93 24.20
N GLU A 90 -2.94 -11.35 25.38
CA GLU A 90 -2.51 -10.00 25.72
C GLU A 90 -1.04 -9.98 26.13
N ASN A 91 -0.24 -9.14 25.46
CA ASN A 91 1.16 -8.90 25.75
C ASN A 91 1.41 -7.43 26.05
N ASP A 92 2.31 -7.13 26.97
CA ASP A 92 2.66 -5.74 27.32
C ASP A 92 3.35 -4.98 26.18
N VAL A 93 3.96 -5.71 25.24
CA VAL A 93 4.72 -5.15 24.13
C VAL A 93 4.44 -5.95 22.86
N GLY A 94 4.12 -5.25 21.78
CA GLY A 94 3.98 -5.85 20.45
C GLY A 94 4.30 -4.88 19.33
N TYR A 95 3.99 -5.28 18.10
CA TYR A 95 4.13 -4.44 16.91
C TYR A 95 2.79 -4.28 16.22
N GLU A 96 2.40 -3.02 15.97
CA GLU A 96 1.32 -2.74 15.05
C GLU A 96 1.89 -2.80 13.63
N VAL A 97 1.31 -3.62 12.75
CA VAL A 97 1.70 -3.76 11.35
C VAL A 97 0.54 -3.33 10.47
N ILE A 98 0.74 -2.27 9.67
CA ILE A 98 -0.28 -1.67 8.82
C ILE A 98 0.15 -1.67 7.35
N GLY A 99 -0.83 -1.79 6.46
CA GLY A 99 -0.66 -1.57 5.03
C GLY A 99 -0.88 -0.10 4.66
N ILE A 100 -0.11 0.44 3.73
CA ILE A 100 -0.30 1.82 3.23
C ILE A 100 -0.43 1.78 1.71
N GLU A 101 -1.57 2.22 1.20
CA GLU A 101 -1.81 2.37 -0.23
C GLU A 101 -1.79 3.85 -0.63
N VAL A 102 -0.95 4.21 -1.62
CA VAL A 102 -0.71 5.59 -1.98
C VAL A 102 -1.54 5.98 -3.20
N LYS A 103 -2.58 6.77 -2.98
CA LYS A 103 -3.42 7.34 -4.02
C LYS A 103 -3.49 8.84 -3.88
N ALA A 104 -2.82 9.58 -4.76
CA ALA A 104 -2.83 11.05 -4.70
C ALA A 104 -4.25 11.66 -4.69
N ASN A 105 -5.23 11.01 -5.35
CA ASN A 105 -6.65 11.38 -5.35
C ASN A 105 -7.50 10.65 -4.28
N GLY A 106 -6.92 9.69 -3.55
CA GLY A 106 -7.59 8.90 -2.51
C GLY A 106 -8.61 7.88 -3.02
N TYR A 107 -8.63 7.60 -4.33
CA TYR A 107 -9.55 6.64 -4.94
C TYR A 107 -8.85 5.31 -5.18
N LEU A 108 -9.51 4.22 -4.75
CA LEU A 108 -9.15 2.85 -5.08
C LEU A 108 -10.13 2.30 -6.11
N ASP A 109 -9.62 1.58 -7.08
CA ASP A 109 -10.46 0.82 -7.99
C ASP A 109 -11.09 -0.40 -7.30
N LYS A 110 -11.93 -1.16 -8.01
CA LYS A 110 -12.62 -2.32 -7.45
C LYS A 110 -11.64 -3.41 -7.01
N ILE A 111 -10.62 -3.69 -7.83
CA ILE A 111 -9.64 -4.74 -7.56
C ILE A 111 -8.81 -4.38 -6.32
N GLU A 112 -8.38 -3.13 -6.23
CA GLU A 112 -7.63 -2.62 -5.07
C GLU A 112 -8.45 -2.69 -3.78
N LYS A 113 -9.75 -2.41 -3.84
CA LYS A 113 -10.66 -2.59 -2.70
C LYS A 113 -10.76 -4.06 -2.30
N ASP A 114 -10.99 -4.95 -3.27
CA ASP A 114 -11.12 -6.38 -3.01
C ASP A 114 -9.82 -6.95 -2.37
N MET A 115 -8.65 -6.52 -2.85
CA MET A 115 -7.36 -6.88 -2.24
C MET A 115 -7.23 -6.34 -0.81
N CYS A 116 -7.60 -5.08 -0.55
CA CYS A 116 -7.59 -4.52 0.80
C CYS A 116 -8.51 -5.29 1.76
N SER A 117 -9.74 -5.59 1.34
CA SER A 117 -10.69 -6.37 2.14
C SER A 117 -10.11 -7.74 2.48
N TRP A 118 -9.60 -8.47 1.48
CA TRP A 118 -9.02 -9.79 1.69
C TRP A 118 -7.85 -9.75 2.69
N LEU A 119 -6.95 -8.77 2.58
CA LEU A 119 -5.81 -8.62 3.49
C LEU A 119 -6.24 -8.37 4.95
N LEU A 120 -7.31 -7.60 5.16
CA LEU A 120 -7.84 -7.31 6.49
C LEU A 120 -8.60 -8.52 7.06
N GLU A 121 -9.46 -9.15 6.27
CA GLU A 121 -10.22 -10.34 6.66
C GLU A 121 -9.30 -11.49 7.08
N ASN A 122 -8.16 -11.64 6.40
CA ASN A 122 -7.13 -12.64 6.73
C ASN A 122 -6.13 -12.17 7.79
N LYS A 123 -6.38 -11.03 8.45
CA LYS A 123 -5.55 -10.47 9.53
C LYS A 123 -4.07 -10.28 9.16
N ILE A 124 -3.78 -10.02 7.88
CA ILE A 124 -2.40 -9.75 7.41
C ILE A 124 -1.92 -8.40 7.91
N PHE A 125 -2.81 -7.41 7.93
CA PHE A 125 -2.56 -6.09 8.49
C PHE A 125 -3.62 -5.76 9.53
N SER A 126 -3.25 -5.08 10.61
CA SER A 126 -4.23 -4.62 11.61
C SER A 126 -5.19 -3.57 11.04
N ARG A 127 -4.71 -2.78 10.08
CA ARG A 127 -5.48 -1.84 9.26
C ARG A 127 -4.72 -1.49 7.99
N ILE A 128 -5.44 -0.94 7.02
CA ILE A 128 -4.88 -0.37 5.81
C ILE A 128 -5.25 1.10 5.73
N LEU A 129 -4.25 1.97 5.52
CA LEU A 129 -4.46 3.40 5.34
C LEU A 129 -4.27 3.79 3.87
N ILE A 130 -5.20 4.58 3.34
CA ILE A 130 -5.08 5.22 2.04
C ILE A 130 -4.44 6.60 2.24
N ALA A 131 -3.19 6.74 1.81
CA ALA A 131 -2.49 8.03 1.83
C ALA A 131 -2.88 8.85 0.59
N LYS A 132 -3.45 10.04 0.82
CA LYS A 132 -3.88 10.96 -0.26
C LYS A 132 -3.42 12.39 -0.01
N LYS A 133 -3.41 13.21 -1.06
CA LYS A 133 -3.13 14.63 -0.91
C LYS A 133 -4.24 15.28 -0.09
N SER A 134 -3.85 16.07 0.90
CA SER A 134 -4.79 16.90 1.65
C SER A 134 -5.29 18.06 0.79
N LYS A 135 -6.36 18.71 1.25
CA LYS A 135 -6.78 20.02 0.72
C LYS A 135 -5.72 21.08 0.96
N GLU A 136 -4.96 20.96 2.06
CA GLU A 136 -3.86 21.85 2.37
C GLU A 136 -2.59 21.46 1.60
N ARG A 137 -1.95 22.46 0.98
CA ARG A 137 -0.78 22.24 0.13
C ARG A 137 0.34 21.61 0.95
N GLY A 138 0.75 20.42 0.50
CA GLY A 138 1.90 19.73 1.08
C GLY A 138 1.57 18.87 2.31
N LYS A 139 0.30 18.78 2.74
CA LYS A 139 -0.11 17.81 3.74
C LYS A 139 -0.63 16.51 3.12
N ILE A 140 -0.60 15.44 3.90
CA ILE A 140 -1.09 14.11 3.55
C ILE A 140 -2.24 13.79 4.50
N ASP A 141 -3.37 13.36 3.95
CA ASP A 141 -4.44 12.76 4.74
C ASP A 141 -4.29 11.25 4.67
N TYR A 142 -4.48 10.58 5.81
CA TYR A 142 -4.56 9.12 5.89
C TYR A 142 -6.00 8.73 6.16
N VAL A 143 -6.59 7.97 5.24
CA VAL A 143 -7.96 7.49 5.37
C VAL A 143 -7.94 6.00 5.69
N ASP A 144 -8.51 5.63 6.83
CA ASP A 144 -8.65 4.23 7.21
C ASP A 144 -9.62 3.51 6.27
N PHE A 145 -9.14 2.46 5.61
CA PHE A 145 -9.92 1.70 4.62
C PHE A 145 -11.13 1.02 5.26
N GLY A 146 -10.94 0.32 6.38
CA GLY A 146 -12.02 -0.41 7.07
C GLY A 146 -13.13 0.54 7.50
N LYS A 147 -12.76 1.69 8.09
CA LYS A 147 -13.74 2.72 8.48
C LYS A 147 -14.46 3.33 7.28
N LYS A 148 -13.75 3.60 6.18
CA LYS A 148 -14.33 4.22 4.98
C LYS A 148 -15.32 3.31 4.26
N TYR A 149 -15.03 2.01 4.22
CA TYR A 149 -15.83 1.04 3.46
C TYR A 149 -16.72 0.15 4.34
N LYS A 150 -16.75 0.39 5.66
CA LYS A 150 -17.60 -0.31 6.64
C LYS A 150 -17.40 -1.83 6.63
N LEU A 151 -16.13 -2.23 6.76
CA LEU A 151 -15.74 -3.62 7.01
C LEU A 151 -15.69 -3.90 8.50
#